data_AF-Q094T7-F1
#
_entry.id   AF-Q094T7-F1
#
_cell.length_a   1.000
_cell.length_b   1.000
_cell.length_c   1.000
_cell.angle_alpha   90.00
_cell.angle_beta   90.00
_cell.angle_gamma   90.00
#
_symmetry.space_group_name_H-M   'P 1'
#
loop_
_entity.id
_entity.type
_entity.pdbx_description
1 polymer ?
#
loop_
_entity_poly.entity_id
_entity_poly.type
_entity_poly.pdbx_seq_one_letter_code
_entity_poly.pdbx_strand_id
1 'polypeptide(L)'
;MPARKLYFEAIRVGDELPALAKAPVDRVQLSRYAGASGDYNPVHVDELYAKSVGMPSVYAPGMLIMGMLGQLISDWARGGQLRRYGVRFIKMVWPGDTVVCKGRVSDRHGSGGRYFVEIDLWAENQRGELLMKGQAAIQLFYSLEDENRQRSGQSPIVVEVPRESILTPAPNADAAPATEETGAKKAPGSKKSAKTATALPEDPEAARKPKK
;
A
#
# COMPACT_ATOMS: atom_id res chain seq x y z
N MET A 1 5.73 -15.56 23.20
CA MET A 1 4.45 -15.44 23.93
C MET A 1 3.30 -15.63 22.93
N PRO A 2 2.14 -16.19 23.32
CA PRO A 2 0.98 -16.23 22.43
C PRO A 2 0.53 -14.80 22.10
N ALA A 3 0.35 -14.48 20.82
CA ALA A 3 -0.07 -13.16 20.38
C ALA A 3 -1.50 -12.85 20.86
N ARG A 4 -1.61 -11.86 21.77
CA ARG A 4 -2.87 -11.30 22.30
C ARG A 4 -3.69 -10.69 21.17
N LYS A 5 -5.03 -10.79 21.23
CA LYS A 5 -5.90 -10.05 20.31
C LYS A 5 -5.67 -8.55 20.45
N LEU A 6 -5.68 -7.84 19.32
CA LEU A 6 -5.63 -6.39 19.25
C LEU A 6 -7.04 -5.81 19.11
N TYR A 7 -7.32 -4.76 19.89
CA TYR A 7 -8.59 -4.04 19.90
C TYR A 7 -8.36 -2.59 19.47
N PHE A 8 -9.38 -1.95 18.92
CA PHE A 8 -9.27 -0.62 18.32
C PHE A 8 -8.84 0.47 19.30
N GLU A 9 -9.25 0.38 20.57
CA GLU A 9 -8.85 1.33 21.63
C GLU A 9 -7.34 1.44 21.84
N ALA A 10 -6.59 0.38 21.50
CA ALA A 10 -5.14 0.28 21.71
C ALA A 10 -4.29 0.72 20.51
N ILE A 11 -4.89 0.95 19.33
CA ILE A 11 -4.19 1.25 18.07
C ILE A 11 -4.14 2.75 17.84
N ARG A 12 -3.01 3.28 17.34
CA ARG A 12 -2.82 4.69 16.96
C ARG A 12 -2.37 4.80 15.50
N VAL A 13 -2.65 5.95 14.88
CA VAL A 13 -2.06 6.30 13.58
C VAL A 13 -0.55 6.41 13.72
N GLY A 14 0.19 5.85 12.77
CA GLY A 14 1.65 5.82 12.78
C GLY A 14 2.26 4.55 13.36
N ASP A 15 1.49 3.73 14.10
CA ASP A 15 1.93 2.46 14.69
C ASP A 15 2.55 1.54 13.62
N GLU A 16 3.72 0.98 13.91
CA GLU A 16 4.39 -0.01 13.05
C GLU A 16 3.97 -1.42 13.42
N LEU A 17 3.67 -2.23 12.40
CA LEU A 17 3.43 -3.66 12.57
C LEU A 17 4.78 -4.36 12.83
N PRO A 18 4.86 -5.34 13.75
CA PRO A 18 6.08 -6.12 13.99
C PRO A 18 6.56 -6.77 12.69
N ALA A 19 7.74 -6.38 12.20
CA ALA A 19 8.21 -6.79 10.88
C ALA A 19 8.37 -8.32 10.77
N LEU A 20 7.79 -8.89 9.71
CA LEU A 20 7.83 -10.32 9.42
C LEU A 20 8.97 -10.61 8.43
N ALA A 21 10.13 -11.00 8.95
CA ALA A 21 11.23 -11.52 8.16
C ALA A 21 10.98 -13.00 7.81
N LYS A 22 11.18 -13.36 6.55
CA LYS A 22 11.16 -14.75 6.07
C LYS A 22 12.59 -15.22 5.79
N ALA A 23 12.81 -16.53 5.86
CA ALA A 23 14.01 -17.17 5.33
C ALA A 23 14.18 -16.84 3.82
N PRO A 24 15.39 -16.93 3.26
CA PRO A 24 15.59 -16.78 1.82
C PRO A 24 14.62 -17.67 1.03
N VAL A 25 14.04 -17.14 -0.04
CA VAL A 25 13.18 -17.93 -0.94
C VAL A 25 14.01 -19.03 -1.57
N ASP A 26 13.53 -20.27 -1.56
CA ASP A 26 14.19 -21.40 -2.22
C ASP A 26 13.27 -22.09 -3.23
N ARG A 27 13.85 -22.96 -4.07
CA ARG A 27 13.09 -23.71 -5.10
C ARG A 27 12.05 -24.63 -4.47
N VAL A 28 12.31 -25.15 -3.26
CA VAL A 28 11.37 -26.01 -2.53
C VAL A 28 10.12 -25.23 -2.11
N GLN A 29 10.26 -23.96 -1.72
CA GLN A 29 9.16 -23.06 -1.43
C GLN A 29 8.35 -22.75 -2.69
N LEU A 30 8.99 -22.57 -3.84
CA LEU A 30 8.27 -22.39 -5.12
C LEU A 30 7.44 -23.62 -5.46
N SER A 31 8.02 -24.83 -5.36
CA SER A 31 7.29 -26.09 -5.58
C SER A 31 6.15 -26.30 -4.58
N ARG A 32 6.37 -25.98 -3.30
CA ARG A 32 5.30 -26.01 -2.26
C ARG A 32 4.18 -25.02 -2.56
N TYR A 33 4.52 -23.82 -3.03
CA TYR A 33 3.54 -22.80 -3.39
C TYR A 33 2.73 -23.23 -4.62
N ALA A 34 3.37 -23.77 -5.67
CA ALA A 34 2.67 -24.31 -6.83
C ALA A 34 1.69 -25.43 -6.42
N GLY A 35 2.13 -26.35 -5.56
CA GLY A 35 1.28 -27.38 -4.96
C GLY A 35 0.09 -26.86 -4.16
N ALA A 36 0.27 -25.77 -3.41
CA ALA A 36 -0.78 -25.18 -2.56
C ALA A 36 -1.76 -24.26 -3.33
N SER A 37 -1.30 -23.62 -4.42
CA SER A 37 -2.09 -22.62 -5.17
C SER A 37 -2.67 -23.15 -6.48
N GLY A 38 -2.11 -24.23 -7.03
CA GLY A 38 -2.40 -24.68 -8.40
C GLY A 38 -1.67 -23.87 -9.49
N ASP A 39 -0.87 -22.85 -9.13
CA ASP A 39 -0.08 -22.08 -10.08
C ASP A 39 1.20 -22.83 -10.47
N TYR A 40 1.10 -23.58 -11.56
CA TYR A 40 2.21 -24.30 -12.21
C TYR A 40 2.73 -23.57 -13.46
N ASN A 41 2.61 -22.23 -13.52
CA ASN A 41 3.15 -21.47 -14.64
C ASN A 41 4.67 -21.75 -14.80
N PRO A 42 5.14 -22.25 -15.98
CA PRO A 42 6.52 -22.70 -16.16
C PRO A 42 7.60 -21.69 -15.76
N VAL A 43 7.35 -20.38 -15.85
CA VAL A 43 8.31 -19.33 -15.40
C VAL A 43 8.67 -19.41 -13.91
N HIS A 44 7.86 -20.09 -13.09
CA HIS A 44 8.04 -20.25 -11.65
C HIS A 44 8.62 -21.63 -11.26
N VAL A 45 8.53 -22.62 -12.14
CA VAL A 45 8.82 -24.04 -11.80
C VAL A 45 9.80 -24.75 -12.75
N ASP A 46 9.96 -24.27 -13.99
CA ASP A 46 10.85 -24.85 -15.00
C ASP A 46 12.00 -23.87 -15.33
N GLU A 47 13.21 -24.29 -14.97
CA GLU A 47 14.46 -23.55 -15.19
C GLU A 47 14.79 -23.37 -16.69
N LEU A 48 14.53 -24.39 -17.50
CA LEU A 48 14.83 -24.38 -18.93
C LEU A 48 13.84 -23.51 -19.68
N TYR A 49 12.56 -23.59 -19.32
CA TYR A 49 11.53 -22.68 -19.84
C TYR A 49 11.82 -21.22 -19.46
N ALA A 50 12.08 -20.94 -18.18
CA ALA A 50 12.36 -19.57 -17.73
C ALA A 50 13.55 -18.96 -18.50
N LYS A 51 14.61 -19.74 -18.75
CA LYS A 51 15.75 -19.31 -19.56
C LYS A 51 15.44 -19.15 -21.04
N SER A 52 14.60 -20.01 -21.63
CA SER A 52 14.22 -19.90 -23.04
C SER A 52 13.38 -18.65 -23.34
N VAL A 53 12.63 -18.13 -22.35
CA VAL A 53 11.92 -16.85 -22.43
C VAL A 53 12.75 -15.64 -21.92
N GLY A 54 14.06 -15.82 -21.72
CA GLY A 54 15.01 -14.74 -21.40
C GLY A 54 15.11 -14.36 -19.92
N MET A 55 14.55 -15.14 -18.99
CA MET A 55 14.77 -14.92 -17.55
C MET A 55 16.07 -15.60 -17.09
N PRO A 56 16.82 -15.04 -16.12
CA PRO A 56 18.04 -15.67 -15.59
C PRO A 56 17.83 -17.05 -14.93
N SER A 57 16.63 -17.28 -14.38
CA SER A 57 16.25 -18.44 -13.54
C SER A 57 14.72 -18.48 -13.43
N VAL A 58 14.15 -19.50 -12.78
CA VAL A 58 12.82 -19.37 -12.15
C VAL A 58 12.83 -18.25 -11.09
N TYR A 59 11.68 -17.60 -10.91
CA TYR A 59 11.44 -16.58 -9.88
C TYR A 59 10.14 -16.82 -9.11
N ALA A 60 9.99 -16.20 -7.94
CA ALA A 60 8.83 -16.40 -7.09
C ALA A 60 7.54 -15.83 -7.70
N PRO A 61 6.39 -16.55 -7.63
CA PRO A 61 5.08 -15.98 -7.93
C PRO A 61 4.82 -14.76 -7.06
N GLY A 62 4.35 -13.65 -7.64
CA GLY A 62 4.05 -12.44 -6.87
C GLY A 62 3.03 -12.70 -5.73
N MET A 63 2.11 -13.63 -5.97
CA MET A 63 1.10 -14.07 -5.00
C MET A 63 1.69 -14.78 -3.77
N LEU A 64 2.87 -15.40 -3.85
CA LEU A 64 3.59 -15.92 -2.68
C LEU A 64 3.99 -14.78 -1.73
N ILE A 65 4.49 -13.67 -2.28
CA ILE A 65 4.89 -12.47 -1.51
C ILE A 65 3.66 -11.74 -0.96
N MET A 66 2.57 -11.70 -1.73
CA MET A 66 1.27 -11.23 -1.23
C MET A 66 0.80 -12.09 -0.04
N GLY A 67 0.93 -13.42 -0.12
CA GLY A 67 0.64 -14.32 1.00
C GLY A 67 1.46 -14.01 2.26
N MET A 68 2.73 -13.59 2.13
CA MET A 68 3.57 -13.18 3.26
C MET A 68 3.09 -11.87 3.90
N LEU A 69 2.65 -10.88 3.12
CA LEU A 69 1.97 -9.69 3.66
C LEU A 69 0.61 -10.02 4.29
N GLY A 70 -0.14 -10.95 3.71
CA GLY A 70 -1.36 -11.50 4.30
C GLY A 70 -1.10 -12.15 5.67
N GLN A 71 0.03 -12.85 5.82
CA GLN A 71 0.46 -13.40 7.10
C GLN A 71 0.76 -12.29 8.11
N LEU A 72 1.53 -11.26 7.75
CA LEU A 72 1.81 -10.10 8.61
C LEU A 72 0.51 -9.45 9.15
N ILE A 73 -0.47 -9.22 8.28
CA ILE A 73 -1.79 -8.69 8.67
C ILE A 73 -2.47 -9.62 9.67
N SER A 74 -2.48 -10.92 9.39
CA SER A 74 -3.21 -11.93 10.16
C SER A 74 -2.58 -12.18 11.53
N ASP A 75 -1.25 -12.10 11.63
CA ASP A 75 -0.50 -12.25 12.88
C ASP A 75 -0.63 -11.00 13.77
N TRP A 76 -0.81 -9.81 13.19
CA TRP A 76 -1.07 -8.57 13.93
C TRP A 76 -2.54 -8.44 14.35
N ALA A 77 -3.48 -8.38 13.40
CA ALA A 77 -4.90 -8.12 13.67
C ALA A 77 -5.69 -9.40 14.04
N ARG A 78 -5.18 -10.20 14.99
CA ARG A 78 -5.82 -11.48 15.38
C ARG A 78 -7.22 -11.24 15.94
N GLY A 79 -8.23 -11.74 15.24
CA GLY A 79 -9.65 -11.55 15.57
C GLY A 79 -10.34 -10.40 14.83
N GLY A 80 -9.59 -9.59 14.07
CA GLY A 80 -10.13 -8.62 13.12
C GLY A 80 -10.71 -9.26 11.87
N GLN A 81 -11.54 -8.50 11.16
CA GLN A 81 -12.15 -8.90 9.89
C GLN A 81 -11.54 -8.09 8.75
N LEU A 82 -10.80 -8.75 7.86
CA LEU A 82 -10.23 -8.11 6.67
C LEU A 82 -11.37 -7.66 5.74
N ARG A 83 -11.40 -6.36 5.40
CA ARG A 83 -12.45 -5.74 4.56
C ARG A 83 -11.96 -5.38 3.17
N ARG A 84 -10.71 -4.91 3.08
CA ARG A 84 -10.03 -4.59 1.82
C ARG A 84 -8.61 -5.10 1.92
N TYR A 85 -8.09 -5.67 0.84
CA TYR A 85 -6.68 -6.01 0.71
C TYR A 85 -6.28 -5.95 -0.76
N GLY A 86 -5.20 -5.24 -1.05
CA GLY A 86 -4.69 -5.08 -2.41
C GLY A 86 -3.22 -4.73 -2.42
N VAL A 87 -2.50 -5.19 -3.44
CA VAL A 87 -1.06 -4.99 -3.59
C VAL A 87 -0.71 -4.63 -5.04
N ARG A 88 0.45 -4.01 -5.22
CA ARG A 88 1.12 -3.77 -6.50
C ARG A 88 2.48 -4.45 -6.46
N PHE A 89 2.71 -5.34 -7.41
CA PHE A 89 4.02 -5.96 -7.67
C PHE A 89 4.97 -4.91 -8.25
N ILE A 90 6.20 -4.84 -7.75
CA ILE A 90 7.19 -3.82 -8.14
C ILE A 90 8.48 -4.46 -8.64
N LYS A 91 8.99 -5.48 -7.96
CA LYS A 91 10.22 -6.19 -8.36
C LYS A 91 10.05 -7.71 -8.24
N MET A 92 10.69 -8.45 -9.16
CA MET A 92 10.81 -9.90 -9.08
C MET A 92 11.64 -10.31 -7.87
N VAL A 93 11.28 -11.44 -7.25
CA VAL A 93 11.99 -12.05 -6.12
C VAL A 93 12.62 -13.35 -6.61
N TRP A 94 13.93 -13.49 -6.45
CA TRP A 94 14.67 -14.65 -6.94
C TRP A 94 14.95 -15.65 -5.81
N PRO A 95 15.15 -16.94 -6.12
CA PRO A 95 15.71 -17.87 -5.15
C PRO A 95 17.03 -17.31 -4.57
N GLY A 96 17.12 -17.25 -3.25
CA GLY A 96 18.22 -16.63 -2.51
C GLY A 96 17.94 -15.20 -1.98
N ASP A 97 16.95 -14.48 -2.53
CA ASP A 97 16.50 -13.21 -1.92
C ASP A 97 15.73 -13.49 -0.62
N THR A 98 15.96 -12.66 0.41
CA THR A 98 15.10 -12.65 1.60
C THR A 98 13.91 -11.70 1.37
N VAL A 99 12.89 -11.85 2.22
CA VAL A 99 11.69 -10.99 2.18
C VAL A 99 11.39 -10.52 3.59
N VAL A 100 11.33 -9.21 3.78
CA VAL A 100 10.92 -8.56 5.02
C VAL A 100 9.62 -7.80 4.75
N CYS A 101 8.53 -8.32 5.32
CA CYS A 101 7.21 -7.72 5.27
C CYS A 101 7.06 -6.70 6.40
N LYS A 102 6.60 -5.50 6.07
CA LYS A 102 6.41 -4.36 6.97
C LYS A 102 5.03 -3.73 6.75
N GLY A 103 4.53 -3.02 7.77
CA GLY A 103 3.28 -2.29 7.70
C GLY A 103 3.23 -1.14 8.69
N ARG A 104 2.41 -0.14 8.40
CA ARG A 104 2.14 1.01 9.28
C ARG A 104 0.65 1.34 9.25
N VAL A 105 0.06 1.61 10.40
CA VAL A 105 -1.29 2.15 10.50
C VAL A 105 -1.32 3.55 9.88
N SER A 106 -2.03 3.70 8.76
CA SER A 106 -2.13 4.96 8.02
C SER A 106 -3.45 5.69 8.28
N ASP A 107 -4.47 5.00 8.78
CA ASP A 107 -5.77 5.59 9.12
C ASP A 107 -6.49 4.82 10.24
N ARG A 108 -7.31 5.50 11.03
CA ARG A 108 -8.34 4.87 11.87
C ARG A 108 -9.59 5.74 11.98
N HIS A 109 -10.75 5.10 12.01
CA HIS A 109 -12.05 5.75 12.17
C HIS A 109 -13.09 4.78 12.73
N GLY A 110 -14.16 5.29 13.34
CA GLY A 110 -15.25 4.46 13.82
C GLY A 110 -16.56 5.23 14.01
N SER A 111 -17.68 4.60 13.69
CA SER A 111 -19.02 5.18 13.84
C SER A 111 -20.07 4.08 13.97
N GLY A 112 -21.09 4.30 14.81
CA GLY A 112 -22.20 3.36 15.01
C GLY A 112 -21.74 1.97 15.46
N GLY A 113 -20.70 1.90 16.30
CA GLY A 113 -20.16 0.64 16.83
C GLY A 113 -19.34 -0.19 15.85
N ARG A 114 -18.92 0.38 14.71
CA ARG A 114 -18.02 -0.27 13.73
C ARG A 114 -16.73 0.52 13.60
N TYR A 115 -15.60 -0.16 13.79
CA TYR A 115 -14.28 0.47 13.88
C TYR A 115 -13.33 -0.10 12.83
N PHE A 116 -12.67 0.79 12.10
CA PHE A 116 -11.84 0.44 10.95
C PHE A 116 -10.44 1.02 11.10
N VAL A 117 -9.44 0.23 10.69
CA VAL A 117 -8.03 0.62 10.62
C VAL A 117 -7.55 0.37 9.20
N GLU A 118 -6.93 1.36 8.58
CA GLU A 118 -6.21 1.19 7.31
C GLU A 118 -4.70 1.11 7.56
N ILE A 119 -4.04 0.24 6.80
CA ILE A 119 -2.63 -0.09 6.95
C ILE A 119 -1.95 0.02 5.59
N ASP A 120 -0.92 0.85 5.49
CA ASP A 120 0.00 0.83 4.36
C ASP A 120 1.02 -0.30 4.57
N LEU A 121 1.21 -1.11 3.54
CA LEU A 121 1.98 -2.36 3.58
C LEU A 121 3.08 -2.35 2.53
N TRP A 122 4.22 -2.95 2.85
CA TRP A 122 5.30 -3.11 1.88
C TRP A 122 6.22 -4.28 2.20
N ALA A 123 6.88 -4.80 1.16
CA ALA A 123 7.88 -5.85 1.29
C ALA A 123 9.21 -5.38 0.66
N GLU A 124 10.30 -5.65 1.35
CA GLU A 124 11.68 -5.33 0.94
C GLU A 124 12.54 -6.60 0.93
N ASN A 125 13.63 -6.60 0.18
CA ASN A 125 14.64 -7.66 0.20
C ASN A 125 15.88 -7.30 1.05
N GLN A 126 16.87 -8.19 1.11
CA GLN A 126 18.15 -7.98 1.82
C GLN A 126 18.96 -6.76 1.38
N ARG A 127 18.64 -6.17 0.21
CA ARG A 127 19.27 -4.95 -0.32
C ARG A 127 18.46 -3.67 -0.02
N GLY A 128 17.36 -3.78 0.73
CA GLY A 128 16.41 -2.69 0.97
C GLY A 128 15.56 -2.33 -0.25
N GLU A 129 15.58 -3.16 -1.30
CA GLU A 129 14.83 -2.87 -2.53
C GLU A 129 13.36 -3.23 -2.35
N LEU A 130 12.49 -2.32 -2.79
CA LEU A 130 11.05 -2.46 -2.70
C LEU A 130 10.52 -3.52 -3.68
N LEU A 131 10.00 -4.62 -3.15
CA LEU A 131 9.42 -5.74 -3.90
C LEU A 131 7.94 -5.52 -4.23
N MET A 132 7.21 -4.97 -3.26
CA MET A 132 5.76 -4.83 -3.28
C MET A 132 5.32 -3.68 -2.37
N LYS A 133 4.25 -2.98 -2.77
CA LYS A 133 3.46 -2.10 -1.88
C LYS A 133 2.00 -2.52 -1.90
N GLY A 134 1.26 -2.22 -0.85
CA GLY A 134 -0.16 -2.52 -0.78
C GLY A 134 -0.85 -1.79 0.36
N GLN A 135 -2.15 -2.07 0.49
CA GLN A 135 -2.98 -1.54 1.55
C GLN A 135 -3.95 -2.61 2.05
N ALA A 136 -4.26 -2.56 3.34
CA ALA A 136 -5.35 -3.32 3.93
C ALA A 136 -6.28 -2.41 4.72
N ALA A 137 -7.57 -2.73 4.75
CA ALA A 137 -8.52 -2.17 5.71
C ALA A 137 -9.11 -3.31 6.54
N ILE A 138 -9.10 -3.15 7.86
CA ILE A 138 -9.49 -4.18 8.83
C ILE A 138 -10.55 -3.60 9.75
N GLN A 139 -11.65 -4.33 9.95
CA GLN A 139 -12.61 -4.02 11.00
C GLN A 139 -12.24 -4.72 12.30
N LEU A 140 -12.32 -4.00 13.41
CA LEU A 140 -12.01 -4.49 14.77
C LEU A 140 -13.21 -4.23 15.71
N PHE A 141 -13.22 -4.93 16.84
CA PHE A 141 -14.02 -4.56 18.01
C PHE A 141 -13.33 -3.40 18.75
N TYR A 142 -14.10 -2.56 19.44
CA TYR A 142 -13.57 -1.44 20.21
C TYR A 142 -12.61 -1.89 21.30
N SER A 143 -13.07 -2.88 22.08
CA SER A 143 -12.44 -3.47 23.26
C SER A 143 -12.85 -4.93 23.42
N LEU A 144 -12.30 -5.63 24.41
CA LEU A 144 -12.75 -6.98 24.79
C LEU A 144 -14.23 -7.00 25.25
N GLU A 145 -14.70 -5.93 25.91
CA GLU A 145 -16.10 -5.83 26.34
C GLU A 145 -17.04 -5.71 25.12
N ASP A 146 -16.66 -4.88 24.14
CA ASP A 146 -17.40 -4.75 22.88
C ASP A 146 -17.47 -6.08 22.10
N GLU A 147 -16.37 -6.83 22.03
CA GLU A 147 -16.38 -8.17 21.43
C GLU A 147 -17.36 -9.11 22.15
N ASN A 148 -17.39 -9.12 23.48
CA ASN A 148 -18.29 -9.98 24.25
C ASN A 148 -19.76 -9.57 24.12
N ARG A 149 -20.06 -8.26 24.10
CA ARG A 149 -21.42 -7.73 23.84
C ARG A 149 -21.93 -8.15 22.48
N GLN A 150 -21.18 -7.85 21.42
CA GLN A 150 -21.61 -8.17 20.05
C GLN A 150 -21.76 -9.69 19.82
N ARG A 151 -20.87 -10.52 20.40
CA ARG A 151 -20.98 -11.99 20.33
C ARG A 151 -22.16 -12.58 21.10
N SER A 152 -22.66 -11.89 22.12
CA SER A 152 -23.85 -12.28 22.89
C SER A 152 -25.16 -11.66 22.37
N GLY A 153 -25.11 -10.96 21.22
CA GLY A 153 -26.28 -10.32 20.61
C GLY A 153 -26.68 -9.00 21.29
N GLN A 154 -25.86 -8.46 22.20
CA GLN A 154 -26.07 -7.15 22.80
C GLN A 154 -25.60 -6.04 21.87
N SER A 155 -26.13 -4.83 22.07
CA SER A 155 -25.71 -3.64 21.33
C SER A 155 -24.20 -3.37 21.47
N PRO A 156 -23.52 -2.95 20.39
CA PRO A 156 -22.10 -2.64 20.42
C PRO A 156 -21.80 -1.45 21.35
N ILE A 157 -20.55 -1.34 21.80
CA ILE A 157 -20.06 -0.08 22.37
C ILE A 157 -19.96 0.92 21.22
N VAL A 158 -20.61 2.07 21.35
CA VAL A 158 -20.59 3.15 20.35
C VAL A 158 -19.73 4.29 20.86
N VAL A 159 -18.57 4.46 20.23
CA VAL A 159 -17.69 5.62 20.36
C VAL A 159 -17.52 6.18 18.96
N GLU A 160 -17.96 7.42 18.74
CA GLU A 160 -17.72 8.11 17.48
C GLU A 160 -16.26 8.56 17.45
N VAL A 161 -15.50 8.01 16.50
CA VAL A 161 -14.08 8.30 16.31
C VAL A 161 -13.92 8.91 14.92
N PRO A 162 -13.66 10.24 14.84
CA PRO A 162 -13.45 10.90 13.55
C PRO A 162 -12.25 10.30 12.83
N ARG A 163 -12.15 10.55 11.53
CA ARG A 163 -11.08 9.97 10.72
C ARG A 163 -9.72 10.60 11.02
N GLU A 164 -8.90 9.83 11.74
CA GLU A 164 -7.49 10.13 12.00
C GLU A 164 -6.66 9.52 10.86
N SER A 165 -5.81 10.30 10.19
CA SER A 165 -5.01 9.82 9.04
C SER A 165 -3.59 10.36 9.09
N ILE A 166 -2.60 9.56 8.68
CA ILE A 166 -1.18 9.96 8.67
C ILE A 166 -0.87 11.06 7.65
N LEU A 167 -1.76 11.26 6.67
CA LEU A 167 -1.66 12.33 5.67
C LEU A 167 -2.39 13.62 6.08
N THR A 168 -3.18 13.60 7.16
CA THR A 168 -3.90 14.76 7.66
C THR A 168 -3.24 15.21 8.96
N PRO A 169 -2.59 16.39 9.02
CA PRO A 169 -2.10 16.91 10.29
C PRO A 169 -3.28 17.13 11.25
N ALA A 170 -3.05 16.92 12.55
CA ALA A 170 -4.03 17.26 13.57
C ALA A 170 -4.47 18.73 13.40
N PRO A 171 -5.75 19.09 13.62
CA PRO A 171 -6.20 20.47 13.50
C PRO A 171 -5.37 21.36 14.43
N ASN A 172 -4.64 22.32 13.85
CA ASN A 172 -3.69 23.16 14.56
C ASN A 172 -4.36 23.82 15.77
N ALA A 173 -3.77 23.64 16.95
CA ALA A 173 -4.24 24.22 18.20
C ALA A 173 -3.88 25.72 18.36
N ASP A 174 -3.31 26.34 17.33
CA ASP A 174 -2.94 27.75 17.28
C ASP A 174 -3.79 28.51 16.25
N ALA A 175 -4.96 28.96 16.71
CA ALA A 175 -5.74 30.02 16.07
C ALA A 175 -5.77 31.23 17.02
N ALA A 176 -4.66 31.98 17.07
CA ALA A 176 -4.67 33.32 17.64
C ALA A 176 -5.45 34.29 16.72
N PRO A 177 -6.20 35.27 17.26
CA PRO A 177 -7.14 36.05 16.47
C PRO A 177 -6.46 37.04 15.53
N ALA A 178 -7.10 37.30 14.39
CA ALA A 178 -6.66 38.32 13.45
C ALA A 178 -6.79 39.73 14.05
N THR A 179 -5.70 40.47 14.06
CA THR A 179 -5.72 41.94 14.21
C THR A 179 -6.00 42.60 12.87
N GLU A 180 -7.01 43.47 12.84
CA GLU A 180 -7.29 44.35 11.71
C GLU A 180 -6.14 45.34 11.49
N GLU A 181 -5.77 45.61 10.23
CA GLU A 181 -5.13 46.86 9.87
C GLU A 181 -5.74 47.41 8.56
N THR A 182 -5.95 48.72 8.53
CA THR A 182 -6.88 49.38 7.60
C THR A 182 -6.17 50.21 6.53
N GLY A 183 -6.56 50.00 5.27
CA GLY A 183 -6.69 51.07 4.27
C GLY A 183 -5.49 51.37 3.35
N ALA A 184 -5.71 51.21 2.03
CA ALA A 184 -5.77 52.32 1.07
C ALA A 184 -6.02 51.83 -0.38
N LYS A 185 -6.77 52.60 -1.18
CA LYS A 185 -7.07 52.34 -2.61
C LYS A 185 -6.26 53.25 -3.53
N LYS A 186 -5.78 52.75 -4.69
CA LYS A 186 -6.27 53.10 -6.07
C LYS A 186 -5.38 52.57 -7.20
N ALA A 187 -5.98 52.32 -8.36
CA ALA A 187 -5.36 52.05 -9.67
C ALA A 187 -5.66 53.26 -10.63
N PRO A 188 -5.50 53.23 -11.99
CA PRO A 188 -4.95 52.22 -12.92
C PRO A 188 -4.12 52.73 -14.15
N GLY A 189 -3.63 51.80 -15.00
CA GLY A 189 -3.33 52.02 -16.45
C GLY A 189 -1.83 52.13 -16.86
N SER A 190 -1.41 51.93 -18.13
CA SER A 190 -2.08 51.29 -19.29
C SER A 190 -1.09 50.97 -20.45
N LYS A 191 -1.43 49.98 -21.30
CA LYS A 191 -1.13 49.85 -22.76
C LYS A 191 0.30 49.59 -23.32
N LYS A 192 0.35 48.51 -24.13
CA LYS A 192 0.96 48.36 -25.48
C LYS A 192 2.49 48.39 -25.65
N SER A 193 3.03 47.33 -26.26
CA SER A 193 3.20 47.26 -27.73
C SER A 193 3.50 45.85 -28.24
N ALA A 194 3.29 45.63 -29.55
CA ALA A 194 3.51 44.37 -30.26
C ALA A 194 4.25 44.62 -31.59
N LYS A 195 4.98 43.60 -32.09
CA LYS A 195 5.24 43.26 -33.51
C LYS A 195 6.11 41.98 -33.56
N THR A 196 5.67 40.88 -34.20
CA THR A 196 5.82 40.55 -35.65
C THR A 196 7.27 40.15 -35.98
N ALA A 197 7.67 38.87 -36.03
CA ALA A 197 7.30 37.76 -36.94
C ALA A 197 8.03 37.76 -38.30
N THR A 198 8.65 36.63 -38.66
CA THR A 198 9.02 36.18 -40.03
C THR A 198 9.00 34.64 -40.05
N ALA A 199 8.63 34.02 -41.17
CA ALA A 199 8.34 32.59 -41.32
C ALA A 199 9.40 31.79 -42.13
N LEU A 200 9.12 30.50 -42.35
CA LEU A 200 9.92 29.49 -43.08
C LEU A 200 10.08 29.78 -44.59
N PRO A 201 10.81 28.91 -45.31
CA PRO A 201 10.09 28.07 -46.29
C PRO A 201 10.44 26.56 -46.28
N GLU A 202 9.63 25.78 -47.01
CA GLU A 202 9.66 24.32 -47.24
C GLU A 202 9.61 24.01 -48.77
N ASP A 203 9.75 22.79 -49.34
CA ASP A 203 9.89 21.41 -48.80
C ASP A 203 11.03 20.64 -49.57
N PRO A 204 10.83 19.84 -50.65
CA PRO A 204 10.10 18.57 -50.80
C PRO A 204 10.93 17.33 -51.22
N GLU A 205 10.31 16.14 -51.03
CA GLU A 205 10.46 14.89 -51.83
C GLU A 205 11.82 14.09 -51.82
N ALA A 206 11.88 12.77 -52.06
CA ALA A 206 10.86 11.72 -52.26
C ALA A 206 11.36 10.28 -51.95
N ALA A 207 10.38 9.42 -51.64
CA ALA A 207 10.27 7.95 -51.70
C ALA A 207 11.45 7.02 -52.15
N ARG A 208 11.56 5.84 -51.50
CA ARG A 208 11.25 4.52 -52.11
C ARG A 208 11.27 3.31 -51.15
N LYS A 209 10.20 2.50 -51.20
CA LYS A 209 10.11 1.06 -50.85
C LYS A 209 10.40 0.24 -52.15
N PRO A 210 10.73 -1.08 -52.16
CA PRO A 210 9.90 -2.13 -51.52
C PRO A 210 10.58 -3.47 -51.04
N LYS A 211 9.75 -4.25 -50.33
CA LYS A 211 9.68 -5.72 -50.16
C LYS A 211 10.92 -6.60 -50.49
N LYS A 212 11.30 -7.41 -49.50
CA LYS A 212 11.23 -8.87 -49.63
C LYS A 212 10.70 -9.48 -48.33
#